data_AF-A0A0D7QED5-F1
#
_entry.id   AF-A0A0D7QED5-F1
#
_cell.length_a   1.000
_cell.length_b   1.000
_cell.length_c   1.000
_cell.angle_alpha   90.00
_cell.angle_beta   90.00
_cell.angle_gamma   90.00
#
_symmetry.space_group_name_H-M   'P 1'
#
loop_
_entity.id
_entity.type
_entity.pdbx_description
1 polymer ?
#
loop_
_entity_poly.entity_id
_entity_poly.type
_entity_poly.pdbx_seq_one_letter_code
_entity_poly.pdbx_strand_id
1 'polypeptide(L)'
;MVIQMDKRDDGDISSASHALKILHGARSLPPAEAVEALTPFLEARRNEPLGDKLADASTAAVTELVRSLKENHEASDDLWGQAIDATLSFVNEAS
;
A
#
# COMPACT_ATOMS: atom_id res chain seq x y z
N MET A 1 -16.97 -0.75 37.95
CA MET A 1 -17.34 -1.43 36.70
C MET A 1 -18.01 -0.41 35.80
N VAL A 2 -17.31 0.13 34.81
CA VAL A 2 -17.66 0.13 33.39
C VAL A 2 -16.53 0.82 32.64
N ILE A 3 -16.16 0.20 31.53
CA ILE A 3 -15.05 0.48 30.65
C ILE A 3 -15.51 1.54 29.65
N GLN A 4 -14.69 2.55 29.42
CA GLN A 4 -14.65 3.18 28.10
C GLN A 4 -13.18 3.42 27.79
N MET A 5 -12.55 2.33 27.34
CA MET A 5 -11.29 2.38 26.62
C MET A 5 -11.55 3.23 25.38
N ASP A 6 -11.02 4.45 25.44
CA ASP A 6 -10.75 5.31 24.30
C ASP A 6 -10.06 4.45 23.24
N LYS A 7 -10.85 4.11 22.21
CA LYS A 7 -10.45 3.26 21.10
C LYS A 7 -9.56 4.13 20.24
N ARG A 8 -8.28 4.20 20.59
CA ARG A 8 -7.28 4.82 19.74
C ARG A 8 -7.35 4.15 18.38
N ASP A 9 -7.37 5.00 17.37
CA ASP A 9 -7.25 4.74 15.95
C ASP A 9 -5.92 4.01 15.68
N ASP A 10 -5.84 2.73 16.01
CA ASP A 10 -4.74 1.84 15.61
C ASP A 10 -5.02 1.21 14.22
N GLY A 11 -6.02 1.73 13.48
CA GLY A 11 -6.46 1.24 12.17
C GLY A 11 -5.60 1.69 10.99
N ASP A 12 -5.06 2.91 11.04
CA ASP A 12 -4.34 3.52 9.92
C ASP A 12 -2.87 3.12 9.83
N ILE A 13 -2.14 3.14 10.96
CA ILE A 13 -0.72 2.76 11.03
C ILE A 13 -0.53 1.28 10.67
N SER A 14 -1.53 0.45 10.99
CA SER A 14 -1.55 -0.98 10.69
C SER A 14 -1.69 -1.24 9.19
N SER A 15 -2.51 -0.45 8.48
CA SER A 15 -2.74 -0.61 7.03
C SER A 15 -1.52 -0.18 6.19
N ALA A 16 -0.90 0.95 6.55
CA ALA A 16 0.24 1.51 5.84
C ALA A 16 1.52 0.65 6.01
N SER A 17 1.79 0.22 7.25
CA SER A 17 2.94 -0.65 7.56
C SER A 17 2.77 -2.03 6.94
N HIS A 18 1.54 -2.55 6.91
CA HIS A 18 1.21 -3.80 6.24
C HIS A 18 1.40 -3.69 4.73
N ALA A 19 1.07 -2.54 4.12
CA ALA A 19 1.32 -2.27 2.71
C ALA A 19 2.81 -2.35 2.33
N LEU A 20 3.70 -1.77 3.15
CA LEU A 20 5.15 -1.91 2.94
C LEU A 20 5.61 -3.36 2.99
N LYS A 21 5.06 -4.15 3.91
CA LYS A 21 5.38 -5.58 4.04
C LYS A 21 4.89 -6.37 2.82
N ILE A 22 3.70 -6.04 2.31
CA ILE A 22 3.15 -6.62 1.08
C ILE A 22 4.02 -6.25 -0.11
N LEU A 23 4.40 -4.97 -0.27
CA LEU A 23 5.27 -4.52 -1.36
C LEU A 23 6.63 -5.23 -1.35
N HIS A 24 7.28 -5.32 -0.19
CA HIS A 24 8.54 -6.04 -0.05
C HIS A 24 8.40 -7.54 -0.34
N GLY A 25 7.30 -8.16 0.11
CA GLY A 25 7.02 -9.57 -0.17
C GLY A 25 6.76 -9.82 -1.66
N ALA A 26 5.92 -9.00 -2.27
CA ALA A 26 5.51 -9.10 -3.67
C ALA A 26 6.69 -8.95 -4.65
N ARG A 27 7.71 -8.16 -4.28
CA ARG A 27 8.93 -8.01 -5.09
C ARG A 27 9.69 -9.33 -5.31
N SER A 28 9.57 -10.28 -4.37
CA SER A 28 10.23 -11.60 -4.50
C SER A 28 9.37 -12.64 -5.23
N LEU A 29 8.13 -12.28 -5.59
CA LEU A 29 7.18 -13.16 -6.25
C LEU A 29 7.21 -12.97 -7.77
N PRO A 30 6.79 -13.97 -8.56
CA PRO A 30 6.56 -13.77 -9.99
C PRO A 30 5.43 -12.75 -10.22
N PRO A 31 5.38 -12.11 -11.40
CA PRO A 31 4.51 -10.97 -11.67
C PRO A 31 3.03 -11.21 -11.40
N ALA A 32 2.51 -12.40 -11.72
CA ALA A 32 1.12 -12.76 -11.46
C ALA A 32 0.80 -12.82 -9.97
N GLU A 33 1.65 -13.46 -9.18
CA GLU A 33 1.51 -13.56 -7.72
C GLU A 33 1.73 -12.19 -7.04
N ALA A 34 2.64 -11.37 -7.57
CA ALA A 34 2.85 -10.00 -7.10
C ALA A 34 1.58 -9.15 -7.29
N VAL A 35 0.90 -9.26 -8.44
CA VAL A 35 -0.39 -8.60 -8.70
C VAL A 35 -1.46 -9.07 -7.73
N GLU A 36 -1.56 -10.37 -7.48
CA GLU A 36 -2.54 -10.92 -6.53
C GLU A 36 -2.27 -10.41 -5.11
N ALA A 37 -1.00 -10.33 -4.70
CA ALA A 37 -0.61 -9.79 -3.39
C ALA A 37 -0.92 -8.29 -3.24
N LEU A 38 -0.80 -7.49 -4.32
CA LEU A 38 -1.02 -6.04 -4.31
C LEU A 38 -2.49 -5.64 -4.50
N THR A 39 -3.33 -6.53 -5.01
CA THR A 39 -4.77 -6.29 -5.22
C THR A 39 -5.52 -5.90 -3.93
N PRO A 40 -5.41 -6.62 -2.80
CA PRO A 40 -6.13 -6.27 -1.58
C PRO A 40 -5.72 -4.90 -1.01
N PHE A 41 -4.49 -4.45 -1.24
CA PHE A 41 -4.05 -3.10 -0.86
C PHE A 41 -4.84 -2.02 -1.61
N LEU A 42 -5.00 -2.18 -2.93
CA LEU A 42 -5.77 -1.23 -3.75
C LEU A 42 -7.26 -1.25 -3.40
N GLU A 43 -7.81 -2.42 -3.06
CA GLU A 43 -9.21 -2.57 -2.65
C GLU A 43 -9.50 -1.95 -1.28
N ALA A 44 -8.58 -2.08 -0.32
CA ALA A 44 -8.70 -1.43 0.98
C ALA A 44 -8.76 0.10 0.82
N ARG A 45 -7.84 0.67 0.03
CA ARG A 45 -7.72 2.11 -0.22
C ARG A 45 -8.89 2.69 -1.01
N ARG A 46 -9.51 1.91 -1.90
CA ARG A 46 -10.75 2.31 -2.59
C ARG A 46 -11.93 2.56 -1.66
N ASN A 47 -11.91 1.98 -0.47
CA ASN A 47 -12.98 2.13 0.52
C ASN A 47 -12.68 3.23 1.56
N GLU A 48 -11.53 3.89 1.49
CA GLU A 48 -11.16 4.95 2.42
C GLU A 48 -11.63 6.34 1.94
N PRO A 49 -11.94 7.26 2.86
CA PRO A 49 -12.33 8.63 2.50
C PRO A 49 -11.19 9.36 1.78
N LEU A 50 -11.51 9.92 0.61
CA LEU A 50 -10.61 10.76 -0.18
C LEU A 50 -10.19 12.01 0.63
N GLY A 51 -8.90 12.33 0.63
CA GLY A 51 -8.42 13.56 1.28
C GLY A 51 -6.95 13.53 1.71
N ASP A 52 -6.36 12.33 1.82
CA ASP A 52 -4.98 12.16 2.22
C ASP A 52 -4.06 12.08 0.98
N LYS A 53 -3.32 13.16 0.72
CA LYS A 53 -2.47 13.30 -0.47
C LYS A 53 -1.39 12.22 -0.53
N LEU A 54 -0.87 11.78 0.60
CA LEU A 54 0.14 10.73 0.66
C LEU A 54 -0.50 9.37 0.42
N ALA A 55 -1.71 9.13 0.95
CA ALA A 55 -2.47 7.93 0.62
C ALA A 55 -2.79 7.86 -0.88
N ASP A 56 -3.20 8.97 -1.49
CA ASP A 56 -3.45 9.07 -2.93
C ASP A 56 -2.17 8.81 -3.75
N ALA A 57 -1.04 9.42 -3.36
CA ALA A 57 0.24 9.23 -4.04
C ALA A 57 0.72 7.77 -3.97
N SER A 58 0.64 7.15 -2.78
CA SER A 58 0.98 5.75 -2.59
C SER A 58 0.04 4.81 -3.37
N THR A 59 -1.27 5.11 -3.40
CA THR A 59 -2.23 4.32 -4.20
C THR A 59 -1.92 4.42 -5.69
N ALA A 60 -1.59 5.62 -6.18
CA ALA A 60 -1.25 5.85 -7.58
C ALA A 60 0.03 5.08 -7.98
N ALA A 61 1.07 5.14 -7.15
CA ALA A 61 2.32 4.43 -7.40
C ALA A 61 2.14 2.90 -7.42
N VAL A 62 1.39 2.34 -6.47
CA VAL A 62 1.09 0.89 -6.46
C VAL A 62 0.18 0.49 -7.64
N THR A 63 -0.73 1.36 -8.06
CA THR A 63 -1.57 1.12 -9.24
C THR A 63 -0.72 1.04 -10.51
N GLU A 64 0.24 1.96 -10.68
CA GLU A 64 1.15 1.96 -11.82
C GLU A 64 2.05 0.71 -11.82
N LEU A 65 2.55 0.32 -10.65
CA LEU A 65 3.30 -0.92 -10.47
C LEU A 65 2.50 -2.15 -10.91
N VAL A 66 1.27 -2.31 -10.40
CA VAL A 66 0.37 -3.42 -10.77
C VAL A 66 0.05 -3.40 -12.25
N ARG A 67 -0.13 -2.22 -12.83
CA ARG A 67 -0.37 -2.06 -14.26
C ARG A 67 0.82 -2.55 -15.08
N SER A 68 2.06 -2.17 -14.72
CA SER A 68 3.26 -2.67 -15.40
C SER A 68 3.39 -4.19 -15.27
N LEU A 69 3.15 -4.76 -14.08
CA LEU A 69 3.20 -6.20 -13.88
C LEU A 69 2.16 -6.95 -14.75
N LYS A 70 0.99 -6.34 -15.00
CA LYS A 70 -0.05 -6.91 -15.88
C LYS A 70 0.24 -6.75 -17.37
N GLU A 71 0.72 -5.57 -17.79
CA GLU A 71 0.91 -5.25 -19.21
C GLU A 71 2.25 -5.79 -19.75
N ASN A 72 3.32 -5.68 -18.96
CA ASN A 72 4.68 -6.01 -19.38
C ASN A 72 5.19 -7.34 -18.82
N HIS A 73 4.41 -8.01 -17.94
CA HIS A 73 4.86 -9.18 -17.17
C HIS A 73 6.13 -8.91 -16.35
N GLU A 74 6.45 -7.65 -16.08
CA GLU A 74 7.56 -7.23 -15.24
C GLU A 74 7.33 -5.80 -14.74
N ALA A 75 7.98 -5.46 -13.63
CA ALA A 75 8.08 -4.09 -13.17
C ALA A 75 9.55 -3.76 -12.90
N SER A 76 9.96 -2.59 -13.40
CA SER A 76 11.31 -2.08 -13.17
C SER A 76 11.56 -1.82 -11.69
N ASP A 77 12.81 -1.94 -11.25
CA ASP A 77 13.25 -1.56 -9.91
C ASP A 77 12.86 -0.12 -9.54
N ASP A 78 12.79 0.78 -10.53
CA ASP A 78 12.35 2.16 -10.34
C ASP A 78 10.88 2.25 -9.89
N LEU A 79 9.98 1.48 -10.52
CA LEU A 79 8.56 1.42 -10.14
C LEU A 79 8.37 0.82 -8.75
N TRP A 80 9.15 -0.22 -8.42
CA TRP A 80 9.18 -0.77 -7.07
C TRP A 80 9.66 0.26 -6.05
N GLY A 81 10.72 0.99 -6.36
CA GLY A 81 11.25 2.07 -5.52
C GLY A 81 10.22 3.16 -5.27
N GLN A 82 9.57 3.66 -6.32
CA GLN A 82 8.53 4.69 -6.21
C GLN A 82 7.33 4.22 -5.36
N ALA A 83 6.85 3.00 -5.57
CA ALA A 83 5.74 2.46 -4.79
C ALA A 83 6.08 2.32 -3.30
N ILE A 84 7.30 1.88 -2.98
CA ILE A 84 7.78 1.75 -1.60
C ILE A 84 7.98 3.14 -0.97
N ASP A 85 8.61 4.08 -1.66
CA ASP A 85 8.91 5.42 -1.13
C ASP A 85 7.64 6.24 -0.86
N ALA A 86 6.68 6.21 -1.80
CA ALA A 86 5.39 6.87 -1.61
C ALA A 86 4.61 6.27 -0.42
N THR A 87 4.64 4.94 -0.28
CA THR A 87 3.99 4.25 0.83
C THR A 87 4.70 4.51 2.16
N LEU A 88 6.04 4.62 2.16
CA LEU A 88 6.82 4.96 3.35
C LEU A 88 6.54 6.40 3.79
N SER A 89 6.44 7.34 2.86
CA SER A 89 6.08 8.73 3.15
C SER A 89 4.71 8.81 3.82
N PHE A 90 3.73 8.04 3.32
CA PHE A 90 2.41 7.92 3.94
C PHE A 90 2.48 7.35 5.38
N VAL A 91 3.21 6.25 5.59
CA VAL A 91 3.41 5.66 6.93
C VAL A 91 4.02 6.67 7.90
N ASN A 92 5.00 7.45 7.43
CA ASN A 92 5.75 8.37 8.26
C ASN A 92 4.95 9.63 8.63
N GLU A 93 4.01 10.09 7.80
CA GLU A 93 3.10 11.20 8.14
C GLU A 93 1.97 10.74 9.08
N ALA A 94 1.59 9.46 9.03
CA ALA A 94 0.59 8.87 9.92
C ALA A 94 1.12 8.52 11.34
N SER A 95 2.41 8.74 11.63
CA SER A 95 3.07 8.40 12.91
C SER A 95 3.22 9.58 13.88
#